data_AF-A0A093XZX9-F1
#
_entry.id   AF-A0A093XZX9-F1
#
_cell.length_a   1.000
_cell.length_b   1.000
_cell.length_c   1.000
_cell.angle_alpha   90.00
_cell.angle_beta   90.00
_cell.angle_gamma   90.00
#
_symmetry.space_group_name_H-M   'P 1'
#
loop_
_entity.id
_entity.type
_entity.pdbx_description
1 polymer ?
#
loop_
_entity_poly.entity_id
_entity_poly.type
_entity_poly.pdbx_seq_one_letter_code
_entity_poly.pdbx_strand_id
1 'polypeptide(L)'
;MADKKDDVKKADKPNFSPAIPIPPTFDVSSRIKQLRSYLDPRNPNYQPERQHVNIKAMIKLYEEGKIDGLERTTVIDGEIAPHEEAFRSKSGSWTEVWVSLGLSGVVWVADKW
;
A
#
# COMPACT_ATOMS: atom_id res chain seq x y z
N MET A 1 64.23 17.48 -30.80
CA MET A 1 63.41 18.13 -29.76
C MET A 1 62.05 17.42 -29.74
N ALA A 2 61.61 16.95 -28.57
CA ALA A 2 60.34 16.24 -28.40
C ALA A 2 59.27 17.23 -27.94
N ASP A 3 58.18 17.35 -28.70
CA ASP A 3 57.00 18.11 -28.32
C ASP A 3 55.98 17.12 -27.73
N LYS A 4 55.83 17.15 -26.40
CA LYS A 4 54.79 16.39 -25.70
C LYS A 4 53.57 17.30 -25.61
N LYS A 5 52.54 16.97 -26.40
CA LYS A 5 51.18 17.51 -26.21
C LYS A 5 50.59 16.91 -24.93
N ASP A 6 50.37 17.76 -23.94
CA ASP A 6 49.59 17.41 -22.75
C ASP A 6 48.09 17.44 -23.10
N ASP A 7 47.52 16.29 -23.39
CA ASP A 7 46.07 16.11 -23.50
C ASP A 7 45.46 16.15 -22.09
N VAL A 8 45.07 17.34 -21.63
CA VAL A 8 44.28 17.52 -20.40
C VAL A 8 42.89 16.92 -20.62
N LYS A 9 42.71 15.66 -20.21
CA LYS A 9 41.39 15.02 -20.11
C LYS A 9 40.52 15.86 -19.16
N LYS A 10 39.53 16.56 -19.73
CA LYS A 10 38.43 17.18 -18.97
C LYS A 10 37.72 16.07 -18.21
N ALA A 11 37.84 16.07 -16.88
CA ALA A 11 37.09 15.16 -16.03
C ALA A 11 35.59 15.49 -16.15
N ASP A 12 34.79 14.50 -16.54
CA ASP A 12 33.33 14.61 -16.55
C ASP A 12 32.84 14.85 -15.12
N LYS A 13 31.96 15.85 -14.95
CA LYS A 13 31.37 16.14 -13.64
C LYS A 13 30.47 14.96 -13.25
N PRO A 14 30.62 14.37 -12.05
CA PRO A 14 29.75 13.28 -11.63
C PRO A 14 28.30 13.76 -11.59
N ASN A 15 27.44 13.09 -12.36
CA ASN A 15 26.00 13.32 -12.33
C ASN A 15 25.42 12.50 -11.18
N PHE A 16 24.95 13.16 -10.13
CA PHE A 16 24.30 12.49 -9.01
C PHE A 16 22.81 12.36 -9.28
N SER A 17 22.29 11.14 -9.20
CA SER A 17 20.85 10.92 -9.17
C SER A 17 20.23 11.65 -7.98
N PRO A 18 19.03 12.23 -8.12
CA PRO A 18 18.33 12.85 -7.00
C PRO A 18 18.18 11.85 -5.85
N ALA A 19 18.31 12.34 -4.61
CA ALA A 19 18.04 11.53 -3.43
C ALA A 19 16.59 11.02 -3.48
N ILE A 20 16.40 9.74 -3.17
CA ILE A 20 15.06 9.16 -3.03
C ILE A 20 14.38 9.86 -1.85
N PRO A 21 13.18 10.42 -2.01
CA PRO A 21 12.43 11.00 -0.90
C PRO A 21 12.25 9.96 0.22
N ILE A 22 12.38 10.38 1.48
CA ILE A 22 12.04 9.52 2.61
C ILE A 22 10.55 9.19 2.49
N PRO A 23 10.16 7.91 2.49
CA PRO A 23 8.76 7.54 2.34
C PRO A 23 7.94 8.12 3.51
N PRO A 24 6.74 8.63 3.25
CA PRO A 24 5.87 9.13 4.31
C PRO A 24 5.54 8.01 5.29
N THR A 25 5.50 8.34 6.58
CA THR A 25 5.05 7.44 7.63
C THR A 25 3.58 7.07 7.43
N PHE A 26 3.22 5.80 7.61
CA PHE A 26 1.83 5.36 7.53
C PHE A 26 1.00 5.94 8.68
N ASP A 27 -0.03 6.72 8.37
CA ASP A 27 -0.94 7.26 9.37
C ASP A 27 -2.11 6.29 9.62
N VAL A 28 -1.94 5.47 10.66
CA VAL A 28 -2.95 4.52 11.13
C VAL A 28 -4.28 5.20 11.45
N SER A 29 -4.26 6.38 12.08
CA SER A 29 -5.49 7.08 12.48
C SER A 29 -6.30 7.53 11.27
N SER A 30 -5.63 8.14 10.29
CA SER A 30 -6.25 8.53 9.02
C SER A 30 -6.77 7.32 8.26
N ARG A 31 -6.04 6.19 8.27
CA ARG A 31 -6.50 4.96 7.63
C ARG A 31 -7.75 4.39 8.28
N ILE A 32 -7.80 4.30 9.62
CA ILE A 32 -8.99 3.83 10.35
C ILE A 32 -10.19 4.72 10.00
N LYS A 33 -10.02 6.04 9.96
CA LYS A 33 -11.08 6.97 9.56
C LYS A 33 -11.57 6.70 8.14
N GLN A 34 -10.65 6.43 7.21
CA GLN A 34 -10.99 6.06 5.84
C GLN A 34 -11.75 4.73 5.76
N LEU A 35 -11.30 3.70 6.49
CA LEU A 35 -11.99 2.41 6.56
C LEU A 35 -13.41 2.54 7.11
N ARG A 36 -13.59 3.33 8.17
CA ARG A 36 -14.92 3.64 8.71
C ARG A 36 -15.80 4.36 7.69
N SER A 37 -15.22 5.25 6.87
CA SER A 37 -15.97 5.95 5.83
C SER A 37 -16.50 5.02 4.75
N TYR A 38 -15.84 3.89 4.47
CA TYR A 38 -16.31 2.88 3.53
C TYR A 38 -17.55 2.11 4.00
N LEU A 39 -17.91 2.26 5.28
CA LEU A 39 -19.13 1.70 5.85
C LEU A 39 -20.31 2.68 5.87
N ASP A 40 -20.11 3.95 5.47
CA ASP A 40 -21.18 4.96 5.40
C ASP A 40 -21.83 4.94 4.00
N PRO A 41 -23.14 4.63 3.87
CA PRO A 41 -23.82 4.57 2.57
C PRO A 41 -23.87 5.91 1.83
N ARG A 42 -23.56 7.04 2.50
CA ARG A 42 -23.46 8.36 1.87
C ARG A 42 -22.09 8.60 1.24
N ASN A 43 -21.11 7.75 1.50
CA ASN A 43 -19.78 7.86 0.90
C ASN A 43 -19.83 7.35 -0.55
N PRO A 44 -19.33 8.12 -1.54
CA PRO A 44 -19.19 7.65 -2.92
C PRO A 44 -18.39 6.34 -3.06
N ASN A 45 -17.51 6.07 -2.11
CA ASN A 45 -16.69 4.85 -2.04
C ASN A 45 -17.24 3.82 -1.03
N TYR A 46 -18.52 3.91 -0.68
CA TYR A 46 -19.19 2.93 0.17
C TYR A 46 -19.00 1.51 -0.37
N GLN A 47 -18.76 0.57 0.54
CA GLN A 47 -18.50 -0.81 0.17
C GLN A 47 -19.72 -1.71 0.34
N PRO A 48 -19.90 -2.70 -0.54
CA PRO A 48 -20.99 -3.67 -0.42
C PRO A 48 -20.99 -4.36 0.95
N GLU A 49 -22.17 -4.67 1.47
CA GLU A 49 -22.35 -5.26 2.81
C GLU A 49 -21.52 -6.53 3.04
N ARG A 50 -21.32 -7.35 1.99
CA ARG A 50 -20.46 -8.55 2.05
C ARG A 50 -19.03 -8.26 2.52
N GLN A 51 -18.50 -7.05 2.25
CA GLN A 51 -17.14 -6.66 2.65
C GLN A 51 -17.09 -6.01 4.04
N HIS A 52 -18.24 -5.69 4.64
CA HIS A 52 -18.25 -4.97 5.93
C HIS A 52 -17.61 -5.78 7.05
N VAL A 53 -17.75 -7.11 7.02
CA VAL A 53 -17.11 -7.99 8.00
C VAL A 53 -15.58 -7.85 7.94
N ASN A 54 -15.01 -7.84 6.73
CA ASN A 54 -13.57 -7.71 6.51
C ASN A 54 -13.07 -6.32 6.90
N ILE A 55 -13.79 -5.27 6.52
CA ILE A 55 -13.43 -3.88 6.86
C ILE A 55 -13.47 -3.65 8.37
N LYS A 56 -14.50 -4.16 9.06
CA LYS A 56 -14.61 -4.06 10.53
C LYS A 56 -13.49 -4.82 11.24
N ALA A 57 -13.16 -6.01 10.75
CA ALA A 57 -12.01 -6.78 11.27
C ALA A 57 -10.69 -6.02 11.05
N MET A 58 -10.47 -5.43 9.87
CA MET A 58 -9.28 -4.63 9.58
C MET A 58 -9.16 -3.43 10.53
N ILE A 59 -10.26 -2.69 10.77
CA ILE A 59 -10.30 -1.60 11.75
C ILE A 59 -9.87 -2.10 13.14
N LYS A 60 -10.45 -3.23 13.59
CA LYS A 60 -10.13 -3.81 14.90
C LYS A 60 -8.65 -4.21 15.01
N LEU A 61 -8.08 -4.79 13.96
CA LEU A 61 -6.65 -5.14 13.92
C LEU A 61 -5.75 -3.90 14.10
N TYR A 62 -6.09 -2.77 13.46
CA TYR A 62 -5.38 -1.51 13.64
C TYR A 62 -5.58 -0.93 15.05
N GLU A 63 -6.82 -0.94 15.58
CA GLU A 63 -7.12 -0.44 16.93
C GLU A 63 -6.40 -1.24 18.02
N GLU A 64 -6.24 -2.54 17.83
CA GLU A 64 -5.49 -3.43 18.73
C GLU A 64 -3.97 -3.34 18.52
N GLY A 65 -3.50 -2.59 17.51
CA GLY A 65 -2.07 -2.48 17.17
C GLY A 65 -1.46 -3.79 16.66
N LYS A 66 -2.28 -4.73 16.20
CA LYS A 66 -1.81 -6.01 15.62
C LYS A 66 -1.24 -5.84 14.22
N ILE A 67 -1.65 -4.77 13.54
CA ILE A 67 -1.11 -4.37 12.24
C ILE A 67 -0.83 -2.87 12.28
N ASP A 68 0.20 -2.46 11.54
CA ASP A 68 0.63 -1.07 11.38
C ASP A 68 0.45 -0.57 9.94
N GLY A 69 -0.04 -1.44 9.04
CA GLY A 69 -0.25 -1.14 7.63
C GLY A 69 1.01 -1.17 6.77
N LEU A 70 2.18 -1.50 7.35
CA LEU A 70 3.43 -1.63 6.60
C LEU A 70 3.52 -3.00 5.94
N GLU A 71 3.06 -4.03 6.64
CA GLU A 71 2.99 -5.39 6.12
C GLU A 71 1.68 -5.65 5.38
N ARG A 72 1.76 -6.44 4.30
CA ARG A 72 0.57 -6.89 3.57
C ARG A 72 -0.28 -7.74 4.48
N THR A 73 -1.53 -7.32 4.69
CA THR A 73 -2.51 -8.07 5.48
C THR A 73 -3.74 -8.32 4.63
N THR A 74 -4.14 -9.59 4.55
CA THR A 74 -5.38 -10.03 3.90
C THR A 74 -6.36 -10.51 4.96
N VAL A 75 -7.61 -10.05 4.87
CA VAL A 75 -8.72 -10.47 5.73
C VAL A 75 -9.83 -11.07 4.88
N ILE A 76 -10.32 -12.24 5.28
CA ILE A 76 -11.41 -12.99 4.66
C ILE A 76 -12.35 -13.43 5.76
N ASP A 77 -13.66 -13.19 5.58
CA ASP A 77 -14.71 -13.48 6.56
C ASP A 77 -14.42 -12.96 7.99
N GLY A 78 -13.67 -11.86 8.09
CA GLY A 78 -13.29 -11.22 9.36
C GLY A 78 -12.03 -11.79 10.03
N GLU A 79 -11.33 -12.74 9.41
CA GLU A 79 -10.09 -13.32 9.94
C GLU A 79 -8.89 -13.03 9.03
N ILE A 80 -7.68 -12.98 9.61
CA ILE A 80 -6.45 -12.88 8.82
C ILE A 80 -6.25 -14.19 8.08
N ALA A 81 -6.06 -14.10 6.76
CA ALA A 81 -5.87 -15.25 5.88
C ALA A 81 -4.63 -15.08 4.99
N PRO A 82 -4.08 -16.18 4.45
CA PRO A 82 -3.03 -16.12 3.44
C PRO A 82 -3.46 -15.31 2.21
N HIS A 83 -2.53 -14.58 1.61
CA HIS A 83 -2.82 -13.72 0.48
C HIS A 83 -3.32 -14.50 -0.75
N GLU A 84 -2.84 -15.73 -0.95
CA GLU A 84 -3.23 -16.58 -2.07
C GLU A 84 -4.71 -16.97 -2.02
N GLU A 85 -5.32 -16.97 -0.83
CA GLU A 85 -6.74 -17.25 -0.63
C GLU A 85 -7.62 -16.06 -1.03
N ALA A 86 -7.06 -14.85 -1.09
CA ALA A 86 -7.80 -13.63 -1.46
C ALA A 86 -8.49 -13.75 -2.82
N PHE A 87 -7.87 -14.48 -3.76
CA PHE A 87 -8.34 -14.70 -5.14
C PHE A 87 -9.26 -15.91 -5.29
N ARG A 88 -9.45 -16.69 -4.23
CA ARG A 88 -10.31 -17.89 -4.23
C ARG A 88 -11.57 -17.70 -3.39
N SER A 89 -11.61 -16.64 -2.57
CA SER A 89 -12.73 -16.34 -1.68
C SER A 89 -13.98 -15.94 -2.46
N LYS A 90 -15.07 -16.68 -2.23
CA LYS A 90 -16.40 -16.36 -2.77
C LYS A 90 -17.12 -15.26 -1.99
N SER A 91 -16.78 -15.08 -0.71
CA SER A 91 -17.34 -14.03 0.15
C SER A 91 -16.69 -12.67 -0.11
N GLY A 92 -15.54 -12.66 -0.77
CA GLY A 92 -14.70 -11.50 -1.01
C GLY A 92 -13.58 -11.41 0.02
N SER A 93 -12.58 -10.60 -0.29
CA SER A 93 -11.42 -10.37 0.57
C SER A 93 -11.13 -8.87 0.69
N TRP A 94 -10.47 -8.47 1.78
CA TRP A 94 -9.88 -7.14 1.93
C TRP A 94 -8.37 -7.28 2.10
N THR A 95 -7.58 -6.64 1.24
CA THR A 95 -6.13 -6.67 1.32
C THR A 95 -5.57 -5.26 1.40
N GLU A 96 -4.81 -4.98 2.45
CA GLU A 96 -3.99 -3.78 2.55
C GLU A 96 -2.64 -4.04 1.89
N VAL A 97 -2.22 -3.13 1.00
CA VAL A 97 -0.90 -3.16 0.36
C VAL A 97 -0.28 -1.79 0.49
N TRP A 98 0.86 -1.72 1.20
CA TRP A 98 1.69 -0.53 1.19
C TRP A 98 2.79 -0.68 0.14
N VAL A 99 2.80 0.20 -0.86
CA VAL A 99 3.89 0.26 -1.83
C VAL A 99 4.82 1.38 -1.39
N SER A 100 6.06 1.01 -1.03
CA SER A 100 7.13 1.93 -0.60
C SER A 100 7.55 2.97 -1.64
N LEU A 101 6.92 2.98 -2.82
CA LEU A 101 7.10 3.96 -3.90
C LEU A 101 6.08 5.13 -3.84
N GLY A 102 5.38 5.31 -2.72
CA GLY A 102 4.42 6.42 -2.54
C GLY A 102 3.09 6.24 -3.27
N LEU A 103 2.78 5.00 -3.69
CA LEU A 103 1.50 4.64 -4.33
C LEU A 103 0.69 3.78 -3.37
N SER A 104 -0.23 4.37 -2.61
CA SER A 104 -1.23 3.59 -1.87
C SER A 104 -2.22 2.99 -2.87
N GLY A 105 -2.13 1.69 -3.11
CA GLY A 105 -3.04 0.95 -3.99
C GLY A 105 -3.95 0.02 -3.18
N VAL A 106 -5.26 0.22 -3.27
CA VAL A 106 -6.24 -0.79 -2.83
C VAL A 106 -6.43 -1.77 -3.98
N VAL A 107 -5.99 -3.02 -3.81
CA VAL A 107 -6.28 -4.07 -4.79
C VAL A 107 -7.65 -4.64 -4.47
N TRP A 108 -8.63 -4.25 -5.29
CA TRP A 108 -9.96 -4.86 -5.32
C TRP A 108 -9.91 -6.14 -6.14
N VAL A 109 -10.10 -7.29 -5.49
CA VAL A 109 -10.52 -8.51 -6.18
C VAL A 109 -12.04 -8.62 -5.98
N ALA A 110 -12.78 -7.91 -6.82
CA ALA A 110 -14.19 -8.22 -7.03
C ALA A 110 -14.22 -9.25 -8.17
N ASP A 111 -14.53 -10.51 -7.84
CA ASP A 111 -14.84 -11.49 -8.87
C ASP A 111 -15.96 -10.92 -9.75
N LYS A 112 -15.65 -10.91 -11.05
CA LYS A 112 -16.55 -10.58 -12.13
C LYS A 112 -17.60 -11.70 -12.25
N TRP A 113 -18.86 -11.26 -12.27
CA TRP A 113 -20.10 -11.97 -12.65
C TRP A 113 -20.70 -12.93 -11.64
#